data_AF-A0A628V4F1-F1
#
_entry.id   AF-A0A628V4F1-F1
#
_cell.length_a   1.000
_cell.length_b   1.000
_cell.length_c   1.000
_cell.angle_alpha   90.00
_cell.angle_beta   90.00
_cell.angle_gamma   90.00
#
_symmetry.space_group_name_H-M   'P 1'
#
loop_
_entity.id
_entity.type
_entity.pdbx_description
1 polymer ?
#
loop_
_entity_poly.entity_id
_entity_poly.type
_entity_poly.pdbx_seq_one_letter_code
_entity_poly.pdbx_strand_id
1 'polypeptide(L)'
;MKQRLPAYLHQNKSSDEKYNFNDTIHNVFWLLTLIASYTPDKITVYLSFHRAASIAQKKDIHITPVRFYKAIDKLIDINVIMRTEFKYQYRLNPKFFSFL
;
A
#
# COMPACT_ATOMS: atom_id res chain seq x y z
N MET A 1 -4.70 10.12 32.21
CA MET A 1 -4.11 10.91 31.10
C MET A 1 -4.82 10.52 29.80
N LYS A 2 -5.49 11.45 29.11
CA LYS A 2 -6.12 11.17 27.80
C LYS A 2 -5.03 10.99 26.75
N GLN A 3 -4.96 9.82 26.12
CA GLN A 3 -4.07 9.59 24.97
C GLN A 3 -4.44 10.59 23.86
N ARG A 4 -3.55 11.54 23.56
CA ARG A 4 -3.69 12.40 22.38
C ARG A 4 -3.47 11.49 21.16
N LEU A 5 -4.53 11.23 20.40
CA LEU A 5 -4.37 10.66 19.07
C LEU A 5 -3.42 11.59 18.28
N PRO A 6 -2.43 11.03 17.56
CA PRO A 6 -1.55 11.83 16.74
C PRO A 6 -2.33 12.60 15.68
N ALA A 7 -1.91 13.85 15.41
CA ALA A 7 -2.64 14.83 14.62
C ALA A 7 -3.04 14.35 13.21
N TYR A 8 -2.37 13.34 12.66
CA TYR A 8 -2.71 12.72 11.37
C TYR A 8 -4.02 11.93 11.36
N LEU A 9 -4.61 11.65 12.54
CA LEU A 9 -5.91 10.99 12.69
C LEU A 9 -7.09 11.97 12.68
N HIS A 10 -6.82 13.28 12.75
CA HIS A 10 -7.85 14.29 12.48
C HIS A 10 -8.04 14.41 10.96
N GLN A 11 -8.98 13.63 10.41
CA GLN A 11 -9.40 13.74 9.01
C GLN A 11 -10.52 14.76 8.86
N ASN A 12 -10.22 15.92 8.26
CA ASN A 12 -11.24 16.69 7.54
C ASN A 12 -11.38 16.06 6.16
N LYS A 13 -12.44 15.28 5.93
CA LYS A 13 -12.68 14.60 4.64
C LYS A 13 -13.21 15.59 3.61
N SER A 14 -12.32 16.18 2.81
CA SER A 14 -12.71 16.74 1.50
C SER A 14 -12.86 15.59 0.49
N SER A 15 -13.77 15.74 -0.48
CA SER A 15 -13.99 14.76 -1.56
C SER A 15 -12.72 14.46 -2.35
N ASP A 16 -11.89 15.49 -2.55
CA ASP A 16 -10.65 15.41 -3.34
C ASP A 16 -9.58 14.59 -2.63
N GLU A 17 -9.50 14.70 -1.30
CA GLU A 17 -8.62 13.84 -0.50
C GLU A 17 -9.05 12.37 -0.55
N LYS A 18 -10.36 12.09 -0.59
CA LYS A 18 -10.89 10.73 -0.69
C LYS A 18 -10.61 10.11 -2.06
N TYR A 19 -10.80 10.88 -3.14
CA TYR A 19 -10.50 10.44 -4.50
C TYR A 19 -9.02 10.11 -4.66
N ASN A 20 -8.15 11.03 -4.26
CA ASN A 20 -6.70 10.88 -4.36
C ASN A 20 -6.15 9.75 -3.43
N PHE A 21 -6.84 9.47 -2.32
CA PHE A 21 -6.52 8.31 -1.48
C PHE A 21 -6.90 6.99 -2.13
N ASN A 22 -8.06 6.90 -2.78
CA ASN A 22 -8.45 5.71 -3.54
C ASN A 22 -7.47 5.45 -4.70
N ASP A 23 -7.03 6.49 -5.40
CA ASP A 23 -5.98 6.39 -6.41
C ASP A 23 -4.67 5.87 -5.81
N THR A 24 -4.30 6.31 -4.61
CA THR A 24 -3.10 5.81 -3.94
C THR A 24 -3.24 4.31 -3.59
N ILE A 25 -4.40 3.86 -3.12
CA ILE A 25 -4.66 2.43 -2.86
C ILE A 25 -4.50 1.63 -4.15
N HIS A 26 -5.10 2.11 -5.24
CA HIS A 26 -4.99 1.48 -6.56
C HIS A 26 -3.53 1.39 -7.02
N ASN A 27 -2.77 2.47 -6.88
CA ASN A 27 -1.36 2.51 -7.29
C ASN A 27 -0.49 1.57 -6.45
N VAL A 28 -0.69 1.52 -5.13
CA VAL A 28 0.03 0.59 -4.25
C VAL A 28 -0.33 -0.87 -4.56
N PHE A 29 -1.61 -1.15 -4.83
CA PHE A 29 -2.06 -2.47 -5.28
C PHE A 29 -1.39 -2.87 -6.60
N TRP A 30 -1.42 -1.99 -7.60
CA TRP A 30 -0.78 -2.22 -8.90
C TRP A 30 0.73 -2.48 -8.75
N LEU A 31 1.43 -1.72 -7.90
CA LEU A 31 2.85 -1.92 -7.61
C LEU A 31 3.13 -3.30 -6.98
N LEU A 32 2.28 -3.75 -6.06
CA LEU A 32 2.40 -5.07 -5.43
C LEU A 32 2.25 -6.18 -6.48
N THR A 33 1.22 -6.11 -7.33
CA THR A 33 1.01 -7.09 -8.41
C THR A 33 2.13 -7.06 -9.43
N LEU A 34 2.61 -5.87 -9.80
CA LEU A 34 3.74 -5.71 -10.72
C LEU A 34 5.00 -6.38 -10.15
N ILE A 35 5.36 -6.10 -8.90
CA ILE A 35 6.54 -6.72 -8.27
C ILE A 35 6.37 -8.24 -8.15
N ALA A 36 5.19 -8.71 -7.76
CA ALA A 36 4.90 -10.14 -7.63
C ALA A 36 5.03 -10.90 -8.96
N SER A 37 4.68 -10.25 -10.09
CA SER A 37 4.83 -10.85 -11.42
C SER A 37 6.30 -11.15 -11.80
N TYR A 38 7.25 -10.46 -11.16
CA TYR A 38 8.68 -10.66 -11.35
C TYR A 38 9.35 -11.48 -10.23
N THR A 39 8.63 -11.86 -9.16
CA THR A 39 9.20 -12.69 -8.09
C THR A 39 8.93 -14.18 -8.34
N PRO A 40 9.94 -15.06 -8.24
CA PRO A 40 9.78 -16.50 -8.51
C PRO A 40 8.76 -17.20 -7.59
N ASP A 41 8.66 -16.76 -6.33
CA ASP A 41 7.75 -17.32 -5.35
C ASP A 41 6.33 -16.76 -5.47
N LYS A 42 6.12 -15.70 -6.27
CA LYS A 42 4.88 -14.98 -6.60
C LYS A 42 3.99 -14.53 -5.43
N ILE A 43 4.37 -14.87 -4.20
CA ILE A 43 3.55 -14.74 -3.01
C ILE A 43 4.17 -13.75 -2.03
N THR A 44 5.50 -13.57 -2.03
CA THR A 44 6.17 -12.62 -1.13
C THR A 44 6.73 -11.45 -1.91
N VAL A 45 6.39 -10.24 -1.48
CA VAL A 45 6.80 -9.00 -2.15
C VAL A 45 7.47 -8.06 -1.16
N TYR A 46 8.57 -7.46 -1.60
CA TYR A 46 9.24 -6.39 -0.87
C TYR A 46 8.83 -5.03 -1.44
N LEU A 47 8.14 -4.21 -0.66
CA LEU A 47 7.67 -2.89 -1.09
C LEU A 47 7.90 -1.84 0.00
N SER A 48 9.06 -1.19 -0.03
CA SER A 48 9.32 0.01 0.76
C SER A 48 8.75 1.26 0.08
N PHE A 49 8.54 2.33 0.85
CA PHE A 49 8.12 3.62 0.28
C PHE A 49 9.09 4.12 -0.81
N HIS A 50 10.40 4.05 -0.57
CA HIS A 50 11.41 4.48 -1.55
C HIS A 50 11.32 3.70 -2.87
N ARG A 51 11.09 2.39 -2.79
CA ARG A 51 10.88 1.55 -3.98
C ARG A 51 9.58 1.92 -4.69
N ALA A 52 8.49 2.07 -3.95
CA ALA A 52 7.20 2.47 -4.49
C ALA A 52 7.29 3.82 -5.21
N ALA A 53 7.88 4.82 -4.55
CA ALA A 53 8.06 6.17 -5.09
C ALA A 53 8.93 6.17 -6.36
N SER A 54 10.03 5.42 -6.38
CA SER A 54 10.91 5.33 -7.55
C SER A 54 10.20 4.71 -8.78
N ILE A 55 9.36 3.70 -8.58
CA ILE A 55 8.59 3.08 -9.67
C ILE A 55 7.44 4.01 -10.11
N ALA A 56 6.72 4.58 -9.14
CA ALA A 56 5.60 5.49 -9.39
C ALA A 56 6.04 6.74 -10.16
N GLN A 57 7.19 7.33 -9.80
CA GLN A 57 7.73 8.51 -10.47
C GLN A 57 8.02 8.27 -11.96
N LYS A 58 8.46 7.06 -12.34
CA LYS A 58 8.65 6.69 -13.76
C LYS A 58 7.35 6.65 -14.57
N LYS A 59 6.20 6.65 -13.88
CA LYS A 59 4.85 6.65 -14.45
C LYS A 59 4.12 7.98 -14.20
N ASP A 60 4.84 9.01 -13.76
CA ASP A 60 4.29 10.32 -13.37
C ASP A 60 3.23 10.24 -12.23
N ILE A 61 3.36 9.23 -11.36
CA ILE A 61 2.48 9.04 -10.21
C ILE A 61 3.17 9.57 -8.96
N HIS A 62 2.56 10.55 -8.32
CA HIS A 62 3.05 11.08 -7.04
C HIS A 62 2.41 10.36 -5.85
N ILE A 63 3.24 9.68 -5.04
CA ILE A 63 2.81 9.01 -3.81
C ILE A 63 3.55 9.64 -2.63
N THR A 64 2.81 10.15 -1.65
CA THR A 64 3.40 10.65 -0.41
C THR A 64 3.59 9.51 0.61
N PRO A 65 4.56 9.61 1.54
CA PRO A 65 4.77 8.57 2.55
C PRO A 65 3.51 8.27 3.37
N VAL A 66 2.78 9.32 3.78
CA VAL A 66 1.57 9.18 4.59
C VAL A 66 0.49 8.40 3.85
N ARG A 67 0.27 8.69 2.56
CA ARG A 67 -0.74 7.99 1.77
C ARG A 67 -0.32 6.56 1.42
N PHE A 68 0.97 6.34 1.17
CA PHE A 68 1.52 5.01 0.96
C PHE A 68 1.23 4.08 2.15
N TYR A 69 1.58 4.49 3.38
CA TYR A 69 1.37 3.64 4.54
C TYR A 69 -0.12 3.46 4.87
N LYS A 70 -0.95 4.50 4.69
CA LYS A 70 -2.41 4.34 4.80
C LYS A 70 -2.98 3.36 3.77
N ALA A 71 -2.45 3.33 2.55
CA ALA A 71 -2.85 2.38 1.52
C ALA A 71 -2.42 0.95 1.88
N ILE A 72 -1.20 0.76 2.39
CA ILE A 72 -0.73 -0.53 2.91
C ILE A 72 -1.65 -1.05 4.03
N ASP A 73 -1.96 -0.20 5.02
CA ASP A 73 -2.85 -0.58 6.11
C ASP A 73 -4.23 -0.97 5.58
N LYS A 74 -4.77 -0.21 4.62
CA LYS A 74 -6.05 -0.54 3.99
C LYS A 74 -6.02 -1.89 3.28
N LEU A 75 -4.96 -2.19 2.52
CA LEU A 75 -4.79 -3.46 1.82
C LEU A 75 -4.63 -4.65 2.78
N ILE A 76 -4.10 -4.43 3.98
CA ILE A 76 -4.09 -5.41 5.07
C ILE A 76 -5.50 -5.60 5.62
N ASP A 77 -6.21 -4.50 5.93
CA ASP A 77 -7.57 -4.54 6.49
C ASP A 77 -8.55 -5.31 5.59
N ILE A 78 -8.40 -5.20 4.27
CA ILE A 78 -9.24 -5.93 3.29
C ILE A 78 -8.68 -7.30 2.88
N ASN A 79 -7.67 -7.81 3.60
CA ASN A 79 -7.03 -9.10 3.37
C ASN A 79 -6.46 -9.28 1.94
N VAL A 80 -5.98 -8.22 1.29
CA VAL A 80 -5.26 -8.37 0.01
C VAL A 80 -3.83 -8.80 0.26
N ILE A 81 -3.19 -8.22 1.28
CA ILE A 81 -1.82 -8.57 1.71
C ILE A 81 -1.77 -8.82 3.21
N MET A 82 -0.75 -9.55 3.64
CA MET A 82 -0.45 -9.84 5.03
C MET A 82 0.96 -9.35 5.35
N ARG A 83 1.17 -8.79 6.55
CA ARG A 83 2.52 -8.45 7.02
C ARG A 83 3.31 -9.74 7.29
N THR A 84 4.60 -9.72 7.01
CA THR A 84 5.52 -10.76 7.50
C THR A 84 6.30 -10.21 8.70
N GLU A 85 7.16 -11.04 9.30
CA GLU A 85 8.10 -10.61 10.34
C GLU A 85 9.16 -9.62 9.81
N PHE A 86 9.38 -9.59 8.49
CA PHE A 86 10.38 -8.75 7.87
C PHE A 86 9.81 -7.39 7.46
N LYS A 87 10.55 -6.33 7.75
CA LYS A 87 10.13 -4.95 7.45
C LYS A 87 9.94 -4.76 5.94
N TYR A 88 8.81 -4.16 5.56
CA TYR A 88 8.40 -3.88 4.18
C TYR A 88 8.20 -5.12 3.30
N GLN A 89 8.24 -6.31 3.89
CA GLN A 89 7.89 -7.53 3.22
C GLN A 89 6.42 -7.85 3.51
N TYR A 90 5.71 -8.18 2.45
CA TYR A 90 4.30 -8.51 2.50
C TYR A 90 4.07 -9.82 1.78
N ARG A 91 3.16 -10.63 2.32
CA ARG A 91 2.68 -11.83 1.67
C ARG A 91 1.36 -11.51 0.98
N LEU A 92 1.25 -11.78 -0.32
CA LEU A 92 0.00 -11.72 -1.05
C LEU A 92 -0.97 -12.76 -0.48
N ASN A 93 -2.24 -12.40 -0.31
CA ASN A 93 -3.25 -13.35 0.13
C ASN A 93 -3.61 -14.30 -1.04
N PRO A 94 -3.30 -15.60 -0.96
CA PRO A 94 -3.60 -16.54 -2.04
C PRO A 94 -5.10 -16.69 -2.31
N LYS A 95 -5.97 -16.41 -1.35
CA LYS A 95 -7.43 -16.40 -1.60
C LYS A 95 -7.82 -15.24 -2.51
N PHE A 96 -7.25 -14.06 -2.26
CA PHE A 96 -7.49 -12.88 -3.08
C PHE A 96 -6.88 -13.03 -4.46
N PHE A 97 -5.66 -13.56 -4.54
CA PHE A 97 -4.90 -13.74 -5.78
C PHE A 97 -5.03 -15.15 -6.38
N SER A 98 -6.12 -15.86 -6.10
CA SER A 98 -6.34 -17.25 -6.56
C SER A 98 -6.44 -17.40 -8.09
N PHE A 99 -6.51 -16.28 -8.80
CA PHE A 99 -6.56 -16.18 -10.26
C PHE A 99 -5.19 -15.90 -10.92
N LEU A 100 -4.11 -15.71 -10.14
CA LEU A 100 -2.73 -15.55 -10.63
C LEU A 100 -1.97 -16.89 -10.62
#